data_AF-G3BAI8-F1
#
_entry.id   AF-G3BAI8-F1
#
_cell.length_a   1.000
_cell.length_b   1.000
_cell.length_c   1.000
_cell.angle_alpha   90.00
_cell.angle_beta   90.00
_cell.angle_gamma   90.00
#
_symmetry.space_group_name_H-M   'P 1'
#
loop_
_entity.id
_entity.type
_entity.pdbx_description
1 polymer ?
#
loop_
_entity_poly.entity_id
_entity_poly.type
_entity_poly.pdbx_seq_one_letter_code
_entity_poly.pdbx_strand_id
1 'polypeptide(L)'
;MNQAEKGLKSILNFMAENENIFQDDLTRNSFIDLCTNTALYESKAINITLKKYPDVIDTFSKYKALTLNNNSVYTPSAKKVHSNDFDYKVLCYIGCIIVWADFSHNLGILQKETLKSRFGGYHLWDQLFKESTINMKRWKHIIEFRETFPFQPNQFIVILRLLHIGI
;
A
#
# COMPACT_ATOMS: atom_id res chain seq x y z
N MET A 1 4.70 -18.64 -11.75
CA MET A 1 4.74 -17.38 -10.98
C MET A 1 3.68 -17.42 -9.90
N ASN A 2 4.10 -17.27 -8.64
CA ASN A 2 3.16 -17.09 -7.53
C ASN A 2 2.47 -15.70 -7.63
N GLN A 3 1.42 -15.46 -6.85
CA GLN A 3 0.64 -14.21 -6.91
C GLN A 3 1.47 -12.97 -6.54
N ALA A 4 2.43 -13.13 -5.63
CA ALA A 4 3.37 -12.08 -5.24
C ALA A 4 4.28 -11.64 -6.39
N GLU A 5 4.84 -12.58 -7.15
CA GLU A 5 5.69 -12.29 -8.32
C GLU A 5 4.90 -11.58 -9.43
N LYS A 6 3.62 -11.95 -9.64
CA LYS A 6 2.74 -11.24 -10.59
C LYS A 6 2.47 -9.81 -10.13
N GLY A 7 2.20 -9.62 -8.83
CA GLY A 7 1.99 -8.31 -8.25
C GLY A 7 3.23 -7.43 -8.31
N LEU A 8 4.40 -7.97 -7.98
CA LEU A 8 5.68 -7.29 -8.10
C LEU A 8 5.94 -6.84 -9.53
N LYS A 9 5.78 -7.74 -10.51
CA LYS A 9 5.98 -7.39 -11.93
C LYS A 9 5.03 -6.27 -12.37
N SER A 10 3.77 -6.30 -11.91
CA SER A 10 2.81 -5.23 -12.20
C SER A 10 3.22 -3.89 -11.58
N ILE A 11 3.65 -3.89 -10.31
CA ILE A 11 4.16 -2.70 -9.62
C ILE A 11 5.39 -2.16 -10.34
N LEU A 12 6.40 -3.00 -10.60
CA LEU A 12 7.62 -2.59 -11.28
C LEU A 12 7.35 -2.04 -12.69
N ASN A 13 6.45 -2.67 -13.45
CA ASN A 13 6.05 -2.16 -14.76
C ASN A 13 5.34 -0.81 -14.64
N PHE A 14 4.42 -0.65 -13.69
CA PHE A 14 3.76 0.62 -13.44
C PHE A 14 4.77 1.71 -13.05
N MET A 15 5.72 1.40 -12.17
CA MET A 15 6.77 2.36 -11.77
C MET A 15 7.68 2.72 -12.96
N ALA A 16 8.08 1.74 -13.77
CA ALA A 16 8.94 1.97 -14.92
C ALA A 16 8.24 2.78 -16.03
N GLU A 17 6.94 2.53 -16.26
CA GLU A 17 6.14 3.29 -17.23
C GLU A 17 5.82 4.71 -16.76
N ASN A 18 5.96 4.99 -15.46
CA ASN A 18 5.62 6.27 -14.83
C ASN A 18 6.78 6.82 -13.98
N GLU A 19 8.03 6.63 -14.41
CA GLU A 19 9.25 6.87 -13.62
C GLU A 19 9.31 8.24 -12.93
N ASN A 20 8.75 9.28 -13.56
CA ASN A 20 8.80 10.65 -13.02
C ASN A 20 7.65 11.02 -12.09
N ILE A 21 6.62 10.16 -11.92
CA ILE A 21 5.42 10.49 -11.14
C ILE A 21 5.72 10.77 -9.66
N PHE A 22 6.76 10.13 -9.10
CA PHE A 22 7.13 10.26 -7.70
C PHE A 22 8.26 11.27 -7.45
N GLN A 23 8.73 11.95 -8.49
CA GLN A 23 9.64 13.09 -8.34
C GLN A 23 8.92 14.32 -7.77
N ASP A 24 7.64 14.49 -8.10
CA ASP A 24 6.79 15.52 -7.50
C ASP A 24 6.42 15.12 -6.06
N ASP A 25 6.81 15.95 -5.10
CA ASP A 25 6.64 15.67 -3.67
C ASP A 25 5.16 15.54 -3.28
N LEU A 26 4.28 16.36 -3.87
CA LEU A 26 2.86 16.31 -3.55
C LEU A 26 2.24 15.00 -4.03
N THR A 27 2.51 14.61 -5.27
CA THR A 27 2.07 13.36 -5.87
C THR A 27 2.61 12.17 -5.08
N ARG A 28 3.92 12.17 -4.78
CA ARG A 28 4.56 11.12 -3.97
C ARG A 28 3.93 11.00 -2.59
N ASN A 29 3.78 12.10 -1.86
CA ASN A 29 3.22 12.08 -0.51
C ASN A 29 1.75 11.66 -0.51
N SER A 30 0.96 12.09 -1.51
CA SER A 30 -0.43 11.66 -1.64
C SER A 30 -0.56 10.17 -1.93
N PHE A 31 0.35 9.59 -2.72
CA PHE A 31 0.41 8.15 -2.98
C PHE A 31 0.83 7.36 -1.75
N ILE A 32 1.87 7.82 -1.04
CA ILE A 32 2.34 7.23 0.21
C ILE A 32 1.20 7.21 1.24
N ASP A 33 0.50 8.33 1.41
CA ASP A 33 -0.63 8.43 2.32
C ASP A 33 -1.79 7.53 1.87
N LEU A 34 -2.07 7.43 0.56
CA LEU A 34 -3.07 6.49 0.05
C LEU A 34 -2.72 5.04 0.39
N CYS A 35 -1.49 4.61 0.12
CA CYS A 35 -1.02 3.24 0.37
C CYS A 35 -0.99 2.92 1.86
N THR A 36 -0.38 3.78 2.67
CA THR A 36 -0.28 3.57 4.12
C THR A 36 -1.65 3.62 4.79
N ASN A 37 -2.54 4.53 4.41
CA ASN A 37 -3.91 4.53 4.94
C ASN A 37 -4.68 3.27 4.52
N THR A 38 -4.48 2.78 3.30
CA THR A 38 -5.05 1.52 2.80
C THR A 38 -4.58 0.34 3.65
N ALA A 39 -3.28 0.34 3.92
CA ALA A 39 -2.66 -0.64 4.79
C ALA A 39 -3.15 -0.52 6.24
N LEU A 40 -3.49 0.67 6.77
CA LEU A 40 -3.83 0.86 8.19
C LEU A 40 -5.32 0.80 8.52
N TYR A 41 -6.16 1.30 7.61
CA TYR A 41 -7.57 1.64 7.90
C TYR A 41 -8.58 0.92 7.00
N GLU A 42 -8.12 0.04 6.13
CA GLU A 42 -8.99 -0.75 5.24
C GLU A 42 -9.95 0.15 4.44
N SER A 43 -11.25 -0.16 4.44
CA SER A 43 -12.29 0.58 3.72
C SER A 43 -12.39 2.07 4.07
N LYS A 44 -11.81 2.53 5.18
CA LYS A 44 -11.78 3.95 5.55
C LYS A 44 -10.64 4.72 4.91
N ALA A 45 -9.66 4.04 4.32
CA ALA A 45 -8.45 4.63 3.78
C ALA A 45 -8.70 5.76 2.78
N ILE A 46 -9.53 5.49 1.76
CA ILE A 46 -9.84 6.45 0.71
C ILE A 46 -10.43 7.72 1.31
N ASN A 47 -11.38 7.60 2.25
CA ASN A 47 -11.99 8.76 2.89
C ASN A 47 -11.00 9.56 3.76
N ILE A 48 -10.01 8.91 4.36
CA ILE A 48 -8.96 9.59 5.14
C ILE A 48 -8.04 10.34 4.19
N THR A 49 -7.61 9.69 3.11
CA THR A 49 -6.71 10.31 2.12
C THR A 49 -7.39 11.46 1.39
N LEU A 50 -8.65 11.32 0.97
CA LEU A 50 -9.42 12.37 0.28
C LEU A 50 -9.60 13.65 1.11
N LYS A 51 -9.62 13.54 2.44
CA LYS A 51 -9.67 14.74 3.31
C LYS A 51 -8.41 15.60 3.20
N LYS A 52 -7.26 14.97 2.95
CA LYS A 52 -5.96 15.64 2.84
C LYS A 52 -5.61 15.97 1.38
N TYR A 53 -5.99 15.10 0.45
CA TYR A 53 -5.76 15.24 -0.99
C TYR A 53 -7.07 14.95 -1.75
N PRO A 54 -7.95 15.97 -1.90
CA PRO A 54 -9.26 15.79 -2.54
C PRO A 54 -9.18 15.20 -3.96
N ASP A 55 -8.13 15.54 -4.70
CA ASP A 55 -7.95 15.17 -6.11
C ASP A 55 -7.12 13.90 -6.30
N VAL A 56 -6.79 13.16 -5.23
CA VAL A 56 -5.86 12.02 -5.30
C VAL A 56 -6.33 10.93 -6.26
N ILE A 57 -7.63 10.62 -6.27
CA ILE A 57 -8.18 9.57 -7.14
C ILE A 57 -8.13 10.02 -8.60
N ASP A 58 -8.50 11.28 -8.88
CA ASP A 58 -8.50 11.85 -10.22
C ASP A 58 -7.07 12.09 -10.75
N THR A 59 -6.12 12.32 -9.84
CA THR A 59 -4.70 12.40 -10.18
C THR A 59 -4.20 11.04 -10.65
N PHE A 60 -4.47 10.01 -9.86
CA PHE A 60 -3.92 8.69 -10.14
C PHE A 60 -4.69 7.91 -11.23
N SER A 61 -5.97 8.22 -11.48
CA SER A 61 -6.76 7.62 -12.58
C SER A 61 -6.26 7.98 -13.98
N LYS A 62 -5.46 9.04 -14.12
CA LYS A 62 -4.82 9.44 -15.38
C LYS A 62 -3.68 8.50 -15.80
N TYR A 63 -3.20 7.67 -14.89
CA TYR A 63 -2.12 6.73 -15.14
C TYR A 63 -2.70 5.33 -15.32
N LYS A 64 -1.91 4.45 -15.96
CA LYS A 64 -2.32 3.07 -16.22
C LYS A 64 -2.68 2.36 -14.90
N ALA A 65 -3.77 1.61 -14.93
CA ALA A 65 -4.28 0.91 -13.75
C ALA A 65 -3.21 0.03 -13.09
N LEU A 66 -3.03 0.19 -11.77
CA LEU A 66 -2.15 -0.63 -10.96
C LEU A 66 -2.95 -1.81 -10.40
N THR A 67 -2.92 -2.96 -11.09
CA THR A 67 -3.72 -4.14 -10.74
C THR A 67 -2.88 -5.42 -10.61
N LEU A 68 -3.30 -6.37 -9.77
CA LEU A 68 -2.65 -7.70 -9.69
C LEU A 68 -3.02 -8.61 -10.87
N ASN A 69 -4.10 -8.28 -11.58
CA ASN A 69 -4.65 -9.06 -12.67
C ASN A 69 -4.82 -8.18 -13.92
N ASN A 70 -4.13 -8.53 -15.01
CA ASN A 70 -4.36 -7.95 -16.34
C ASN A 70 -5.79 -8.22 -16.89
N ASN A 71 -6.62 -8.99 -16.16
CA ASN A 71 -7.95 -9.44 -16.57
C ASN A 71 -9.09 -8.87 -15.71
N SER A 72 -8.86 -7.87 -14.85
CA SER A 72 -9.98 -7.23 -14.15
C SER A 72 -10.81 -6.43 -15.14
N VAL A 73 -11.87 -7.06 -15.65
CA VAL A 73 -12.95 -6.39 -16.38
C VAL A 73 -13.41 -5.23 -15.49
N TYR A 74 -13.22 -4.02 -16.00
CA TYR A 74 -13.75 -2.79 -15.43
C TYR A 74 -15.20 -3.03 -14.98
N THR A 75 -15.39 -3.13 -13.68
CA THR A 75 -16.73 -3.26 -13.09
C THR A 75 -17.01 -1.93 -12.43
N PRO A 76 -17.72 -1.00 -13.10
CA PRO A 76 -18.05 0.29 -12.52
C PRO A 76 -18.91 0.03 -11.29
N SER A 77 -18.34 0.24 -10.11
CA SER A 77 -19.12 0.16 -8.90
C SER A 77 -19.98 1.42 -8.78
N ALA A 78 -21.29 1.24 -8.58
CA ALA A 78 -22.22 2.34 -8.32
C ALA A 78 -21.92 3.11 -7.01
N LYS A 79 -20.99 2.61 -6.19
CA LYS A 79 -20.47 3.32 -5.02
C LYS A 79 -19.14 3.97 -5.41
N LYS A 80 -19.04 5.31 -5.34
CA LYS A 80 -17.79 6.08 -5.55
C LYS A 80 -16.57 5.54 -4.78
N VAL A 81 -16.78 4.80 -3.70
CA VAL A 81 -15.72 4.17 -2.87
C VAL A 81 -15.05 2.96 -3.57
N HIS A 82 -15.60 2.47 -4.67
CA HIS A 82 -15.15 1.27 -5.37
C HIS A 82 -14.94 1.51 -6.89
N SER A 83 -14.96 2.77 -7.34
CA SER A 83 -14.77 3.14 -8.76
C SER A 83 -13.34 3.57 -9.08
N ASN A 84 -12.35 3.02 -8.38
CA ASN A 84 -10.95 3.34 -8.58
C ASN A 84 -10.25 2.20 -9.34
N ASP A 85 -9.47 2.56 -10.35
CA ASP A 85 -8.64 1.62 -11.14
C ASP A 85 -7.46 1.02 -10.34
N PHE A 86 -7.45 1.24 -9.02
CA PHE A 86 -6.43 0.76 -8.10
C PHE A 86 -6.91 -0.48 -7.39
N ASP A 87 -6.20 -1.59 -7.61
CA ASP A 87 -6.42 -2.80 -6.85
C ASP A 87 -6.04 -2.56 -5.38
N TYR A 88 -7.04 -2.60 -4.51
CA TYR A 88 -6.92 -2.40 -3.07
C TYR A 88 -5.82 -3.28 -2.45
N LYS A 89 -5.61 -4.49 -2.99
CA LYS A 89 -4.57 -5.39 -2.52
C LYS A 89 -3.18 -4.87 -2.88
N VAL A 90 -3.00 -4.24 -4.04
CA VAL A 90 -1.70 -3.65 -4.43
C VAL A 90 -1.38 -2.45 -3.54
N LEU A 91 -2.33 -1.54 -3.36
CA LEU A 91 -2.15 -0.37 -2.48
C LEU A 91 -1.83 -0.81 -1.04
N CYS A 92 -2.54 -1.84 -0.56
CA CYS A 92 -2.27 -2.42 0.75
C CYS A 92 -0.86 -3.00 0.80
N TYR A 93 -0.41 -3.71 -0.24
CA TYR A 93 0.92 -4.32 -0.28
C TYR A 93 2.03 -3.27 -0.22
N ILE A 94 1.95 -2.24 -1.07
CA ILE A 94 2.88 -1.12 -1.07
C ILE A 94 2.86 -0.40 0.28
N GLY A 95 1.68 -0.16 0.84
CA GLY A 95 1.55 0.48 2.16
C GLY A 95 2.21 -0.31 3.28
N CYS A 96 2.14 -1.64 3.22
CA CYS A 96 2.83 -2.50 4.18
C CYS A 96 4.35 -2.48 4.02
N ILE A 97 4.85 -2.39 2.79
CA ILE A 97 6.28 -2.19 2.50
C ILE A 97 6.77 -0.86 3.09
N ILE A 98 6.00 0.22 2.92
CA ILE A 98 6.32 1.53 3.48
C ILE A 98 6.31 1.49 5.01
N VAL A 99 5.30 0.86 5.62
CA VAL A 99 5.24 0.66 7.09
C VAL A 99 6.47 -0.09 7.60
N TRP A 100 6.87 -1.16 6.90
CA TRP A 100 8.07 -1.92 7.24
C TRP A 100 9.33 -1.05 7.17
N ALA A 101 9.46 -0.26 6.09
CA ALA A 101 10.61 0.61 5.87
C ALA A 101 10.70 1.72 6.92
N ASP A 102 9.58 2.38 7.21
CA ASP A 102 9.50 3.46 8.19
C ASP A 102 9.92 3.00 9.58
N PHE A 103 9.50 1.81 10.00
CA PHE A 103 9.92 1.25 11.27
C PHE A 103 11.38 0.79 11.26
N SER A 104 11.83 0.12 10.20
CA SER A 104 13.19 -0.46 10.12
C SER A 104 14.27 0.62 10.00
N HIS A 105 13.96 1.73 9.33
CA HIS A 105 14.91 2.81 9.02
C HIS A 105 14.58 4.13 9.72
N ASN A 106 13.51 4.18 10.52
CA ASN A 106 13.06 5.37 11.26
C ASN A 106 12.89 6.61 10.35
N LEU A 107 12.17 6.42 9.23
CA LEU A 107 11.99 7.43 8.18
C LEU A 107 11.11 8.61 8.62
N GLY A 108 10.29 8.41 9.66
CA GLY A 108 9.41 9.45 10.21
C GLY A 108 8.14 9.67 9.38
N ILE A 109 7.75 8.68 8.57
CA ILE A 109 6.55 8.73 7.72
C ILE A 109 5.28 8.52 8.56
N LEU A 110 5.31 7.60 9.54
CA LEU A 110 4.15 7.25 10.36
C LEU A 110 4.41 7.49 11.86
N GLN A 111 3.34 7.81 12.58
CA GLN A 111 3.38 7.86 14.04
C GLN A 111 3.42 6.45 14.65
N LYS A 112 4.36 6.20 15.57
CA LYS A 112 4.64 4.88 16.15
C LYS A 112 3.42 4.28 16.87
N GLU A 113 2.58 5.11 17.46
CA GLU A 113 1.34 4.73 18.16
C GLU A 113 0.28 4.17 17.20
N THR A 114 0.24 4.71 15.97
CA THR A 114 -0.68 4.27 14.92
C THR A 114 -0.31 2.87 14.43
N LEU A 115 0.98 2.60 14.27
CA LEU A 115 1.49 1.28 13.88
C LEU A 115 1.13 0.22 14.93
N LYS A 116 1.39 0.52 16.20
CA LYS A 116 1.11 -0.38 17.31
C LYS A 116 -0.37 -0.81 17.35
N SER A 117 -1.27 0.16 17.26
CA SER A 117 -2.71 -0.09 17.36
C SER A 117 -3.34 -0.73 16.10
N ARG A 118 -2.74 -0.60 14.91
CA ARG A 118 -3.35 -1.01 13.64
C ARG A 118 -2.68 -2.18 12.93
N PHE A 119 -1.38 -2.39 13.15
CA PHE A 119 -0.60 -3.49 12.57
C PHE A 119 -0.32 -4.63 13.54
N GLY A 120 -0.68 -4.47 14.82
CA GLY A 120 -0.55 -5.53 15.82
C GLY A 120 0.80 -5.57 16.52
N GLY A 121 1.56 -4.47 16.45
CA GLY A 121 2.78 -4.25 17.22
C GLY A 121 3.99 -3.85 16.38
N TYR A 122 5.17 -3.93 17.02
CA TYR A 122 6.47 -3.56 16.44
C TYR A 122 7.14 -4.67 15.62
N HIS A 123 6.55 -5.86 15.66
CA HIS A 123 7.05 -7.10 15.06
C HIS A 123 6.85 -7.16 13.53
N LEU A 124 6.67 -6.00 12.89
CA LEU A 124 6.47 -5.75 11.47
C LEU A 124 5.85 -6.93 10.69
N TRP A 125 6.25 -7.12 9.43
CA TRP A 125 5.82 -8.20 8.54
C TRP A 125 6.62 -9.49 8.78
N ASP A 126 7.76 -9.39 9.47
CA ASP A 126 8.74 -10.45 9.71
C ASP A 126 8.33 -11.41 10.82
N GLN A 127 7.50 -10.97 11.79
CA GLN A 127 7.06 -11.80 12.90
C GLN A 127 5.52 -11.77 13.07
N LEU A 128 4.93 -12.96 13.21
CA LEU A 128 3.48 -13.14 13.45
C LEU A 128 3.17 -12.90 14.93
N PHE A 129 3.24 -11.65 15.36
CA PHE A 129 2.85 -11.26 16.71
C PHE A 129 1.57 -10.43 16.69
N LYS A 130 0.67 -10.73 17.64
CA LYS A 130 -0.61 -10.05 17.78
C LYS A 130 -0.67 -9.32 19.11
N GLU A 131 -0.67 -7.99 19.09
CA GLU A 131 -1.02 -7.20 20.26
C GLU A 131 -2.52 -7.32 20.64
N SER A 132 -2.83 -7.22 21.92
CA SER A 132 -4.18 -7.39 22.47
C SER A 132 -5.20 -6.38 21.92
N THR A 133 -4.74 -5.23 21.43
CA THR A 133 -5.58 -4.13 20.95
C THR A 133 -6.10 -4.32 19.53
N ILE A 134 -5.57 -5.28 18.75
CA ILE A 134 -5.99 -5.44 17.35
C ILE A 134 -7.25 -6.30 17.23
N ASN A 135 -8.18 -5.83 16.39
CA ASN A 135 -9.41 -6.55 16.08
C ASN A 135 -9.11 -7.89 15.38
N MET A 136 -9.83 -8.96 15.73
CA MET A 136 -9.62 -10.31 15.16
C MET A 136 -9.85 -10.39 13.65
N LYS A 137 -10.85 -9.69 13.11
CA LYS A 137 -11.12 -9.64 11.66
C LYS A 137 -9.93 -9.03 10.93
N ARG A 138 -9.42 -7.91 11.45
CA ARG A 138 -8.25 -7.23 10.93
C ARG A 138 -7.01 -8.13 10.97
N TRP A 139 -6.82 -8.84 12.08
CA TRP A 139 -5.71 -9.78 12.24
C TRP A 139 -5.75 -10.93 11.21
N LYS A 140 -6.92 -11.50 10.95
CA LYS A 140 -7.10 -12.53 9.92
C LYS A 140 -6.70 -12.02 8.52
N HIS A 141 -7.14 -10.82 8.15
CA HIS A 141 -6.74 -10.22 6.87
C HIS A 141 -5.22 -10.04 6.77
N ILE A 142 -4.56 -9.60 7.86
CA ILE A 142 -3.11 -9.45 7.89
C ILE A 142 -2.42 -10.80 7.66
N ILE A 143 -2.88 -11.87 8.31
CA ILE A 143 -2.34 -13.23 8.12
C ILE A 143 -2.50 -13.68 6.67
N GLU A 144 -3.73 -13.67 6.14
CA GLU A 144 -4.04 -14.08 4.76
C GLU A 144 -3.20 -13.30 3.74
N PHE A 145 -2.99 -12.01 4.01
CA PHE A 145 -2.21 -11.14 3.15
C PHE A 145 -0.70 -11.45 3.21
N ARG A 146 -0.15 -11.80 4.38
CA ARG A 146 1.24 -12.26 4.52
C ARG A 146 1.50 -13.60 3.85
N GLU A 147 0.52 -14.51 3.89
CA GLU A 147 0.60 -15.78 3.17
C GLU A 147 0.61 -15.56 1.65
N THR A 148 -0.14 -14.57 1.17
CA THR A 148 -0.20 -14.22 -0.25
C THR A 148 1.07 -13.49 -0.73
N PHE A 149 1.63 -12.63 0.13
CA PHE A 149 2.78 -11.78 -0.17
C PHE A 149 3.92 -12.02 0.84
N PRO A 150 4.86 -12.92 0.54
CA PRO A 150 5.91 -13.28 1.47
C PRO A 150 6.86 -12.10 1.75
N PHE A 151 7.49 -12.13 2.91
CA PHE A 151 8.50 -11.14 3.30
C PHE A 151 9.74 -11.24 2.39
N GLN A 152 9.98 -10.22 1.55
CA GLN A 152 11.07 -10.22 0.57
C GLN A 152 11.81 -8.87 0.57
N PRO A 153 12.71 -8.61 1.56
CA PRO A 153 13.35 -7.30 1.76
C PRO A 153 14.03 -6.71 0.52
N ASN A 154 14.73 -7.55 -0.26
CA ASN A 154 15.40 -7.09 -1.48
C ASN A 154 14.41 -6.49 -2.49
N GLN A 155 13.21 -7.06 -2.62
CA GLN A 155 12.17 -6.54 -3.50
C GLN A 155 11.52 -5.29 -2.91
N PHE A 156 11.36 -5.25 -1.58
CA PHE A 156 10.80 -4.10 -0.88
C PHE A 156 11.68 -2.86 -1.11
N ILE A 157 13.01 -3.01 -0.98
CA ILE A 157 13.98 -1.95 -1.25
C ILE A 157 13.86 -1.43 -2.68
N VAL A 158 13.69 -2.30 -3.68
CA VAL A 158 13.51 -1.88 -5.08
C VAL A 158 12.24 -1.03 -5.24
N ILE A 159 11.11 -1.47 -4.67
CA ILE A 159 9.85 -0.71 -4.72
C ILE A 159 10.01 0.65 -4.04
N LEU A 160 10.68 0.71 -2.89
CA LEU A 160 10.88 1.94 -2.13
C LEU A 160 11.77 2.94 -2.86
N ARG A 161 12.81 2.46 -3.56
CA ARG A 161 13.66 3.29 -4.43
C ARG A 161 12.87 3.87 -5.59
N LEU A 162 11.99 3.08 -6.21
CA LEU A 162 11.11 3.55 -7.28
C LEU A 162 10.07 4.56 -6.79
N LEU A 163 9.71 4.50 -5.50
CA LEU A 163 8.89 5.52 -4.85
C LEU A 163 9.68 6.78 -4.44
N HIS A 164 10.99 6.83 -4.71
CA HIS A 164 11.88 7.90 -4.22
C HIS A 164 11.82 8.09 -2.69
N ILE A 165 11.63 7.00 -1.94
CA ILE A 165 11.74 6.98 -0.48
C ILE A 165 13.22 6.71 -0.14
N GLY A 166 13.84 7.61 0.64
CA GLY A 166 15.26 7.53 0.97
C GLY A 166 15.57 6.35 1.91
N ILE A 167 16.22 5.31 1.38
CA ILE A 167 16.66 4.11 2.10
C ILE A 167 18.02 3.67 1.59
#